data_AF-A0A1V1PE33-F1
#
_entry.id   AF-A0A1V1PE33-F1
#
_cell.length_a   1.000
_cell.length_b   1.000
_cell.length_c   1.000
_cell.angle_alpha   90.00
_cell.angle_beta   90.00
_cell.angle_gamma   90.00
#
_symmetry.space_group_name_H-M   'P 1'
#
loop_
_entity.id
_entity.type
_entity.pdbx_description
1 polymer ?
#
loop_
_entity_poly.entity_id
_entity_poly.type
_entity_poly.pdbx_seq_one_letter_code
_entity_poly.pdbx_strand_id
1 'polypeptide(L)'
;MITSDMNIFEKGLGRYINAESLSRIANVTIGIAGCGGIGSNCAHNLVRCGFQHFVLVDPDCVEPSNLNRQFYFTNQCGQPKVDMLKQNLLAINSNLLIKAIQTKITADNIESIFYNCDAIVEAFDAVVSKKLLAEKYLHSNRVIVSVSGIAGSGNADDIVCKKVNHRFYMVGDFRSEVTEKVYPYSPKTNIAAAKQADIIFHYFKQ
;
A
#
# COMPACT_ATOMS: atom_id res chain seq x y z
N MET A 1 -25.45 5.86 11.87
CA MET A 1 -26.37 6.51 10.91
C MET A 1 -25.83 6.27 9.52
N ILE A 2 -26.63 5.68 8.62
CA ILE A 2 -26.29 5.54 7.21
C ILE A 2 -26.50 6.93 6.60
N THR A 3 -25.43 7.62 6.21
CA THR A 3 -25.57 8.90 5.48
C THR A 3 -26.04 8.60 4.05
N SER A 4 -26.80 9.51 3.45
CA SER A 4 -27.38 9.38 2.11
C SER A 4 -26.35 9.17 0.99
N ASP A 5 -25.07 9.40 1.28
CA ASP A 5 -23.98 9.47 0.30
C ASP A 5 -23.18 8.15 0.18
N MET A 6 -23.48 7.14 1.01
CA MET A 6 -22.78 5.85 0.93
C MET A 6 -23.18 5.07 -0.33
N ASN A 7 -22.18 4.63 -1.10
CA ASN A 7 -22.43 3.79 -2.27
C ASN A 7 -22.72 2.32 -1.88
N ILE A 8 -23.02 1.48 -2.89
CA ILE A 8 -23.40 0.08 -2.65
C ILE A 8 -22.31 -0.74 -1.94
N PHE A 9 -21.05 -0.47 -2.24
CA PHE A 9 -19.92 -1.15 -1.62
C PHE A 9 -19.81 -0.78 -0.13
N GLU A 10 -19.89 0.50 0.20
CA GLU A 10 -19.80 1.01 1.57
C GLU A 10 -20.97 0.53 2.44
N LYS A 11 -22.20 0.48 1.89
CA LYS A 11 -23.35 -0.13 2.57
C LYS A 11 -23.12 -1.60 2.86
N GLY A 12 -22.43 -2.32 1.97
CA GLY A 12 -22.03 -3.71 2.18
C GLY A 12 -21.03 -3.90 3.32
N LEU A 13 -20.06 -3.00 3.45
CA LEU A 13 -19.07 -3.02 4.54
C LEU A 13 -19.70 -2.85 5.93
N GLY A 14 -20.80 -2.08 6.02
CA GLY A 14 -21.56 -1.89 7.27
C GLY A 14 -22.08 -3.18 7.92
N ARG A 15 -22.08 -4.30 7.19
CA ARG A 15 -22.40 -5.63 7.75
C ARG A 15 -21.29 -6.22 8.61
N TYR A 16 -20.03 -5.83 8.36
CA TYR A 16 -18.84 -6.43 8.97
C TYR A 16 -18.10 -5.46 9.89
N ILE A 17 -18.28 -4.16 9.71
CA ILE A 17 -17.61 -3.10 10.45
C ILE A 17 -18.68 -2.14 10.95
N ASN A 18 -18.68 -1.87 12.26
CA ASN A 18 -19.64 -0.94 12.86
C ASN A 18 -19.43 0.49 12.31
N ALA A 19 -20.47 1.33 12.44
CA ALA A 19 -20.46 2.68 11.87
C ALA A 19 -19.34 3.59 12.42
N GLU A 20 -18.96 3.42 13.70
CA GLU A 20 -17.90 4.20 14.32
C GLU A 20 -16.53 3.85 13.73
N SER A 21 -16.18 2.58 13.69
CA SER A 21 -14.94 2.09 13.07
C SER A 21 -14.88 2.44 11.57
N LEU A 22 -15.99 2.34 10.83
CA LEU A 22 -16.05 2.75 9.42
C LEU A 22 -15.77 4.25 9.26
N SER A 23 -16.42 5.09 10.07
CA SER A 23 -16.18 6.53 10.05
C SER A 23 -14.72 6.85 10.39
N ARG A 24 -14.14 6.15 11.37
CA ARG A 24 -12.74 6.30 11.77
C ARG A 24 -11.78 6.00 10.61
N ILE A 25 -11.85 4.80 10.03
CA ILE A 25 -10.93 4.38 8.94
C ILE A 25 -11.13 5.20 7.66
N ALA A 26 -12.35 5.68 7.39
CA ALA A 26 -12.62 6.51 6.22
C ALA A 26 -11.88 7.86 6.28
N ASN A 27 -11.65 8.39 7.49
CA ASN A 27 -10.92 9.64 7.69
C ASN A 27 -9.39 9.50 7.67
N VAL A 28 -8.86 8.27 7.71
CA VAL A 28 -7.41 8.01 7.73
C VAL A 28 -6.83 8.18 6.33
N THR A 29 -5.75 8.95 6.22
CA THR A 29 -5.01 9.16 4.97
C THR A 29 -3.82 8.22 4.86
N ILE A 30 -3.81 7.38 3.84
CA ILE A 30 -2.74 6.40 3.59
C ILE A 30 -1.82 6.87 2.46
N GLY A 31 -0.53 6.99 2.76
CA GLY A 31 0.53 7.15 1.76
C GLY A 31 0.99 5.80 1.22
N ILE A 32 0.98 5.63 -0.10
CA ILE A 32 1.54 4.46 -0.80
C ILE A 32 2.83 4.91 -1.50
N ALA A 33 3.97 4.53 -0.94
CA ALA A 33 5.30 4.89 -1.42
C ALA A 33 5.85 3.77 -2.31
N GLY A 34 5.58 3.86 -3.61
CA GLY A 34 5.79 2.82 -4.61
C GLY A 34 4.49 2.09 -4.94
N CYS A 35 4.08 2.13 -6.21
CA CYS A 35 2.86 1.52 -6.75
C CYS A 35 3.15 0.21 -7.51
N GLY A 36 4.28 -0.45 -7.21
CA GLY A 36 4.63 -1.76 -7.76
C GLY A 36 3.79 -2.91 -7.19
N GLY A 37 4.36 -4.12 -7.18
CA GLY A 37 3.63 -5.33 -6.77
C GLY A 37 3.12 -5.29 -5.33
N ILE A 38 3.89 -4.69 -4.43
CA ILE A 38 3.51 -4.58 -3.03
C ILE A 38 2.49 -3.46 -2.82
N GLY A 39 2.83 -2.23 -3.22
CA GLY A 39 1.98 -1.07 -2.95
C GLY A 39 0.63 -1.12 -3.66
N SER A 40 0.58 -1.57 -4.92
CA SER A 40 -0.69 -1.67 -5.66
C SER A 40 -1.67 -2.66 -5.04
N ASN A 41 -1.19 -3.85 -4.63
CA ASN A 41 -2.01 -4.85 -3.95
C ASN A 41 -2.33 -4.45 -2.50
N CYS A 42 -1.44 -3.75 -1.80
CA CYS A 42 -1.72 -3.23 -0.45
C CYS A 42 -2.84 -2.18 -0.51
N ALA A 43 -2.78 -1.25 -1.46
CA ALA A 43 -3.83 -0.24 -1.66
C ALA A 43 -5.18 -0.87 -2.01
N HIS A 44 -5.18 -1.89 -2.87
CA HIS A 44 -6.38 -2.69 -3.17
C HIS A 44 -7.02 -3.28 -1.91
N ASN A 45 -6.22 -3.93 -1.06
CA ASN A 45 -6.72 -4.52 0.17
C ASN A 45 -7.27 -3.45 1.13
N LEU A 46 -6.57 -2.32 1.29
CA LEU A 46 -7.00 -1.23 2.17
C LEU A 46 -8.30 -0.58 1.71
N VAL A 47 -8.48 -0.36 0.40
CA VAL A 47 -9.77 0.12 -0.14
C VAL A 47 -10.89 -0.85 0.22
N ARG A 48 -10.63 -2.17 0.11
CA ARG A 48 -11.61 -3.20 0.47
C ARG A 48 -11.90 -3.28 1.96
N CYS A 49 -11.01 -2.78 2.80
CA CYS A 49 -11.23 -2.64 4.24
C CYS A 49 -12.04 -1.39 4.61
N GLY A 50 -12.24 -0.44 3.69
CA GLY A 50 -13.04 0.77 3.90
C GLY A 50 -12.25 2.07 4.06
N PHE A 51 -10.93 2.06 3.86
CA PHE A 51 -10.14 3.28 3.77
C PHE A 51 -10.51 4.08 2.51
N GLN A 52 -10.55 5.41 2.61
CA GLN A 52 -11.04 6.26 1.51
C GLN A 52 -10.00 7.25 0.98
N HIS A 53 -9.02 7.66 1.79
CA HIS A 53 -8.08 8.71 1.44
C HIS A 53 -6.68 8.13 1.15
N PHE A 54 -6.18 8.37 -0.07
CA PHE A 54 -4.88 7.84 -0.49
C PHE A 54 -4.00 8.90 -1.17
N VAL A 55 -2.70 8.81 -0.90
CA VAL A 55 -1.64 9.48 -1.66
C VAL A 55 -0.79 8.41 -2.33
N LEU A 56 -0.87 8.31 -3.65
CA LEU A 56 -0.13 7.35 -4.46
C LEU A 56 1.10 8.01 -5.08
N VAL A 57 2.27 7.40 -4.91
CA VAL A 57 3.52 7.95 -5.43
C VAL A 57 4.34 6.87 -6.09
N ASP A 58 4.63 7.05 -7.37
CA ASP A 58 5.50 6.17 -8.15
C ASP A 58 5.95 6.92 -9.42
N PRO A 59 7.23 6.89 -9.79
CA PRO A 59 7.70 7.56 -11.00
C PRO A 59 7.37 6.81 -12.30
N ASP A 60 7.11 5.51 -12.24
CA ASP A 60 7.14 4.64 -13.42
C ASP A 60 5.79 4.57 -14.15
N CYS A 61 5.85 4.01 -15.36
CA CYS A 61 4.69 3.55 -16.10
C CYS A 61 4.51 2.03 -15.97
N VAL A 62 3.31 1.53 -16.29
CA VAL A 62 3.01 0.10 -16.31
C VAL A 62 3.75 -0.57 -17.47
N GLU A 63 4.49 -1.63 -17.19
CA GLU A 63 5.17 -2.45 -18.20
C GLU A 63 4.56 -3.85 -18.31
N PRO A 64 4.71 -4.55 -19.45
CA PRO A 64 4.27 -5.94 -19.59
C PRO A 64 4.85 -6.88 -18.51
N SER A 65 6.10 -6.64 -18.12
CA SER A 65 6.82 -7.38 -17.07
C SER A 65 6.19 -7.23 -15.67
N ASN A 66 5.33 -6.23 -15.48
CA ASN A 66 4.67 -5.91 -14.21
C ASN A 66 3.37 -6.71 -14.03
N LEU A 67 2.71 -7.09 -15.12
CA LEU A 67 1.38 -7.71 -15.10
C LEU A 67 1.34 -9.06 -14.38
N ASN A 68 2.49 -9.71 -14.18
CA ASN A 68 2.57 -11.00 -13.49
C ASN A 68 2.29 -10.92 -11.98
N ARG A 69 2.34 -9.73 -11.36
CA ARG A 69 2.26 -9.58 -9.89
C ARG A 69 1.72 -8.24 -9.38
N GLN A 70 1.55 -7.25 -10.25
CA GLN A 70 1.06 -5.92 -9.89
C GLN A 70 -0.43 -5.79 -10.23
N PHE A 71 -1.17 -4.95 -9.51
CA PHE A 71 -2.62 -4.77 -9.72
C PHE A 71 -2.91 -3.87 -10.95
N TYR A 72 -2.51 -4.35 -12.12
CA TYR A 72 -2.66 -3.69 -13.43
C TYR A 72 -3.15 -4.66 -14.50
N PHE A 73 -3.72 -4.12 -15.58
CA PHE A 73 -4.30 -4.88 -16.68
C PHE A 73 -3.55 -4.63 -18.00
N THR A 74 -3.70 -5.55 -18.95
CA THR A 74 -2.95 -5.54 -20.23
C THR A 74 -3.17 -4.27 -21.04
N ASN A 75 -4.36 -3.69 -20.99
CA ASN A 75 -4.71 -2.43 -21.67
C ASN A 75 -4.15 -1.17 -21.00
N GLN A 76 -3.44 -1.30 -19.87
CA GLN A 76 -2.88 -0.19 -19.10
C GLN A 76 -1.38 0.00 -19.34
N CYS A 77 -0.73 -0.88 -20.11
CA CYS A 77 0.69 -0.78 -20.43
C CYS A 77 1.04 0.58 -21.08
N GLY A 78 2.16 1.16 -20.65
CA GLY A 78 2.65 2.47 -21.10
C GLY A 78 2.05 3.67 -20.35
N GLN A 79 1.02 3.48 -19.53
CA GLN A 79 0.40 4.55 -18.75
C GLN A 79 1.05 4.68 -17.36
N PRO A 80 1.03 5.87 -16.72
CA PRO A 80 1.55 6.06 -15.37
C PRO A 80 0.94 5.09 -14.35
N LYS A 81 1.79 4.45 -13.54
CA LYS A 81 1.36 3.49 -12.51
C LYS A 81 0.38 4.09 -11.51
N VAL A 82 0.62 5.34 -11.10
CA VAL A 82 -0.22 6.06 -10.13
C VAL A 82 -1.63 6.31 -10.65
N ASP A 83 -1.77 6.62 -11.94
CA ASP A 83 -3.06 6.92 -12.57
C ASP A 83 -3.86 5.64 -12.81
N MET A 84 -3.19 4.59 -13.32
CA MET A 84 -3.82 3.30 -13.53
C MET A 84 -4.23 2.65 -12.21
N LEU A 85 -3.42 2.80 -11.15
CA LEU A 85 -3.80 2.30 -9.83
C LEU A 85 -5.00 3.08 -9.30
N LYS A 86 -5.00 4.41 -9.40
CA LYS A 86 -6.17 5.24 -9.05
C LYS A 86 -7.43 4.76 -9.75
N GLN A 87 -7.37 4.53 -11.07
CA GLN A 87 -8.50 4.01 -11.85
C GLN A 87 -8.98 2.66 -11.32
N ASN A 88 -8.05 1.73 -11.06
CA ASN A 88 -8.36 0.38 -10.59
C ASN A 88 -9.00 0.40 -9.19
N LEU A 89 -8.54 1.29 -8.30
CA LEU A 89 -9.11 1.46 -6.96
C LEU A 89 -10.51 2.11 -7.00
N LEU A 90 -10.72 3.10 -7.87
CA LEU A 90 -12.03 3.73 -8.05
C LEU A 90 -13.10 2.76 -8.59
N ALA A 91 -12.68 1.73 -9.32
CA ALA A 91 -13.57 0.64 -9.73
C ALA A 91 -14.04 -0.25 -8.57
N ILE A 92 -13.32 -0.24 -7.43
CA ILE A 92 -13.74 -0.93 -6.20
C ILE A 92 -14.68 -0.03 -5.39
N ASN A 93 -14.29 1.23 -5.19
CA ASN A 93 -15.08 2.22 -4.48
C ASN A 93 -15.01 3.56 -5.24
N SER A 94 -16.13 4.06 -5.73
CA SER A 94 -16.20 5.33 -6.48
C SER A 94 -15.98 6.58 -5.63
N ASN A 95 -16.08 6.46 -4.29
CA ASN A 95 -16.03 7.58 -3.36
C ASN A 95 -14.60 7.90 -2.88
N LEU A 96 -13.57 7.20 -3.37
CA LEU A 96 -12.20 7.39 -2.90
C LEU A 96 -11.65 8.78 -3.24
N LEU A 97 -10.95 9.40 -2.29
CA LEU A 97 -10.17 10.61 -2.50
C LEU A 97 -8.70 10.23 -2.71
N ILE A 98 -8.26 10.23 -3.97
CA ILE A 98 -6.92 9.77 -4.36
C ILE A 98 -6.11 10.90 -5.02
N LYS A 99 -5.00 11.26 -4.38
CA LYS A 99 -3.94 12.08 -4.96
C LYS A 99 -2.90 11.18 -5.62
N ALA A 100 -2.81 11.20 -6.94
CA ALA A 100 -1.80 10.49 -7.72
C ALA A 100 -0.64 11.42 -8.06
N ILE A 101 0.59 11.02 -7.73
CA ILE A 101 1.80 11.84 -7.93
C ILE A 101 2.84 11.01 -8.67
N GLN A 102 3.00 11.27 -9.97
CA GLN A 102 4.02 10.61 -10.77
C GLN A 102 5.38 11.28 -10.54
N THR A 103 6.09 10.89 -9.48
CA THR A 103 7.40 11.46 -9.17
C THR A 103 8.28 10.48 -8.41
N LYS A 104 9.59 10.70 -8.49
CA LYS A 104 10.56 10.00 -7.66
C LYS A 104 10.62 10.66 -6.29
N ILE A 105 10.56 9.86 -5.25
CA ILE A 105 10.71 10.34 -3.88
C ILE A 105 12.18 10.64 -3.59
N THR A 106 12.43 11.82 -3.03
CA THR A 106 13.74 12.34 -2.65
C THR A 106 13.68 12.88 -1.23
N ALA A 107 14.84 13.18 -0.63
CA ALA A 107 14.91 13.77 0.70
C ALA A 107 14.16 15.12 0.78
N ASP A 108 14.13 15.87 -0.32
CA ASP A 108 13.54 17.21 -0.38
C ASP A 108 12.02 17.20 -0.49
N ASN A 109 11.43 16.16 -1.09
CA ASN A 109 9.99 16.12 -1.36
C ASN A 109 9.21 15.15 -0.46
N ILE A 110 9.88 14.19 0.19
CA ILE A 110 9.19 13.12 0.94
C ILE A 110 8.28 13.65 2.05
N GLU A 111 8.69 14.73 2.71
CA GLU A 111 7.94 15.32 3.81
C GLU A 111 6.69 16.05 3.32
N SER A 112 6.79 16.83 2.25
CA SER A 112 5.65 17.56 1.69
C SER A 112 4.64 16.61 1.04
N ILE A 113 5.12 15.52 0.43
CA ILE A 113 4.28 14.49 -0.18
C ILE A 113 3.42 13.77 0.87
N PHE A 114 4.02 13.32 1.99
CA PHE A 114 3.33 12.54 3.01
C PHE A 114 2.92 13.35 4.25
N TYR A 115 2.94 14.68 4.16
CA TYR A 115 2.69 15.58 5.29
C TYR A 115 1.40 15.22 6.05
N ASN A 116 0.29 15.05 5.32
CA ASN A 116 -1.04 14.74 5.86
C ASN A 116 -1.34 13.23 5.95
N CYS A 117 -0.36 12.35 5.76
CA CYS A 117 -0.58 10.91 5.86
C CYS A 117 -0.48 10.45 7.32
N ASP A 118 -1.48 9.69 7.78
CA ASP A 118 -1.51 9.03 9.09
C ASP A 118 -0.71 7.73 9.08
N ALA A 119 -0.67 7.07 7.93
CA ALA A 119 0.12 5.87 7.70
C ALA A 119 0.86 5.92 6.35
N ILE A 120 2.00 5.25 6.27
CA ILE A 120 2.78 5.11 5.04
C ILE A 120 3.12 3.63 4.84
N VAL A 121 2.72 3.11 3.68
CA VAL A 121 3.14 1.83 3.14
C VAL A 121 4.41 2.06 2.34
N GLU A 122 5.53 1.56 2.84
CA GLU A 122 6.79 1.56 2.11
C GLU A 122 6.85 0.32 1.22
N ALA A 123 6.90 0.55 -0.10
CA ALA A 123 6.86 -0.47 -1.13
C ALA A 123 7.86 -0.19 -2.27
N PHE A 124 9.00 0.43 -1.95
CA PHE A 124 10.05 0.69 -2.92
C PHE A 124 10.90 -0.55 -3.18
N ASP A 125 11.43 -0.64 -4.40
CA ASP A 125 12.45 -1.64 -4.75
C ASP A 125 13.86 -1.19 -4.33
N ALA A 126 14.13 0.12 -4.35
CA ALA A 126 15.47 0.65 -4.08
C ALA A 126 15.80 0.75 -2.58
N VAL A 127 16.91 0.13 -2.17
CA VAL A 127 17.43 0.18 -0.78
C VAL A 127 17.61 1.62 -0.29
N VAL A 128 18.06 2.53 -1.15
CA VAL A 128 18.25 3.95 -0.81
C VAL A 128 16.93 4.60 -0.39
N SER A 129 15.83 4.33 -1.10
CA SER A 129 14.51 4.87 -0.77
C SER A 129 13.97 4.28 0.52
N LYS A 130 14.22 2.98 0.78
CA LYS A 130 13.87 2.33 2.06
C LYS A 130 14.57 3.00 3.24
N LYS A 131 15.88 3.22 3.10
CA LYS A 131 16.70 3.89 4.13
C LYS A 131 16.18 5.31 4.39
N LEU A 132 15.94 6.09 3.34
CA LEU A 132 15.43 7.45 3.45
C LEU A 132 14.10 7.51 4.23
N LEU A 133 13.15 6.64 3.90
CA LEU A 133 11.85 6.61 4.56
C LEU A 133 11.99 6.21 6.03
N ALA A 134 12.79 5.18 6.32
CA ALA A 134 13.07 4.76 7.69
C ALA A 134 13.70 5.89 8.51
N GLU A 135 14.76 6.54 8.00
CA GLU A 135 15.42 7.65 8.70
C GLU A 135 14.48 8.83 8.97
N LYS A 136 13.61 9.16 8.01
CA LYS A 136 12.67 10.29 8.14
C LYS A 136 11.53 10.00 9.12
N TYR A 137 11.01 8.77 9.16
CA TYR A 137 9.76 8.46 9.86
C TYR A 137 9.87 7.51 11.05
N LEU A 138 11.06 6.97 11.36
CA LEU A 138 11.30 6.07 12.50
C LEU A 138 10.76 6.62 13.84
N HIS A 139 10.88 7.93 14.04
CA HIS A 139 10.43 8.64 15.25
C HIS A 139 9.20 9.52 15.02
N SER A 140 8.51 9.33 13.88
CA SER A 140 7.29 10.09 13.59
C SER A 140 6.07 9.50 14.27
N ASN A 141 5.00 10.29 14.35
CA ASN A 141 3.70 9.83 14.85
C ASN A 141 2.90 9.05 13.80
N ARG A 142 3.47 8.77 12.62
CA ARG A 142 2.81 8.06 11.53
C ARG A 142 3.00 6.56 11.68
N VAL A 143 2.00 5.77 11.30
CA VAL A 143 2.14 4.31 11.22
C VAL A 143 2.91 3.95 9.96
N ILE A 144 4.06 3.30 10.10
CA ILE A 144 4.90 2.89 8.97
C ILE A 144 4.91 1.38 8.87
N VAL A 145 4.70 0.86 7.66
CA VAL A 145 4.85 -0.56 7.39
C VAL A 145 5.75 -0.76 6.17
N SER A 146 6.90 -1.41 6.37
CA SER A 146 7.87 -1.73 5.31
C SER A 146 7.85 -3.20 4.92
N VAL A 147 8.44 -3.51 3.75
CA VAL A 147 8.70 -4.87 3.30
C VAL A 147 10.19 -5.14 3.09
N SER A 148 10.65 -6.31 3.51
CA SER A 148 12.02 -6.80 3.29
C SER A 148 12.05 -8.32 3.14
N GLY A 149 12.56 -8.81 2.01
CA GLY A 149 12.68 -10.24 1.73
C GLY A 149 11.37 -10.89 1.29
N ILE A 150 11.13 -10.87 -0.02
CA ILE A 150 9.93 -11.45 -0.66
C ILE A 150 10.25 -12.12 -2.00
N ALA A 151 11.53 -12.33 -2.32
CA ALA A 151 11.95 -12.90 -3.58
C ALA A 151 11.70 -14.42 -3.62
N GLY A 152 11.67 -14.98 -4.82
CA GLY A 152 11.49 -16.41 -5.06
C GLY A 152 10.04 -16.88 -4.87
N SER A 153 9.88 -18.20 -4.80
CA SER A 153 8.61 -18.90 -4.66
C SER A 153 8.71 -19.97 -3.56
N GLY A 154 7.56 -20.42 -3.04
CA GLY A 154 7.50 -21.34 -1.90
C GLY A 154 7.71 -20.68 -0.54
N ASN A 155 7.59 -21.47 0.53
CA ASN A 155 7.77 -21.06 1.93
C ASN A 155 7.05 -19.75 2.28
N ALA A 156 5.80 -19.62 1.82
CA ALA A 156 5.03 -18.40 1.98
C ALA A 156 4.79 -18.05 3.47
N ASP A 157 4.73 -19.05 4.33
CA ASP A 157 4.56 -18.90 5.77
C ASP A 157 5.77 -18.25 6.46
N ASP A 158 6.95 -18.26 5.83
CA ASP A 158 8.13 -17.54 6.33
C ASP A 158 7.97 -16.01 6.25
N ILE A 159 6.98 -15.51 5.50
CA ILE A 159 6.63 -14.09 5.46
C ILE A 159 5.91 -13.73 6.76
N VAL A 160 6.65 -13.14 7.69
CA VAL A 160 6.14 -12.78 9.02
C VAL A 160 6.14 -11.27 9.24
N CYS A 161 5.42 -10.80 10.25
CA CYS A 161 5.45 -9.42 10.71
C CYS A 161 6.37 -9.28 11.92
N LYS A 162 7.25 -8.29 11.90
CA LYS A 162 8.06 -7.87 13.04
C LYS A 162 7.73 -6.44 13.42
N LYS A 163 7.48 -6.20 14.70
CA LYS A 163 7.27 -4.86 15.24
C LYS A 163 8.64 -4.25 15.58
N VAL A 164 9.00 -3.15 14.93
CA VAL A 164 10.24 -2.40 15.19
C VAL A 164 10.02 -1.49 16.40
N ASN A 165 8.89 -0.79 16.42
CA ASN A 165 8.43 0.00 17.57
C ASN A 165 6.89 0.09 17.58
N HIS A 166 6.30 0.94 18.43
CA HIS A 166 4.84 1.05 18.54
C HIS A 166 4.09 1.47 17.25
N ARG A 167 4.78 2.12 16.30
CA ARG A 167 4.22 2.62 15.04
C ARG A 167 4.95 2.13 13.78
N PHE A 168 6.09 1.44 13.91
CA PHE A 168 6.84 0.92 12.77
C PHE A 168 6.88 -0.61 12.78
N TYR A 169 6.43 -1.19 11.68
CA TYR A 169 6.34 -2.61 11.41
C TYR A 169 7.12 -2.98 10.14
N MET A 170 7.64 -4.20 10.09
CA MET A 170 8.27 -4.76 8.90
C MET A 170 7.66 -6.12 8.58
N VAL A 171 7.44 -6.38 7.29
CA VAL A 171 6.88 -7.63 6.77
C VAL A 171 7.89 -8.29 5.83
N GLY A 172 8.03 -9.61 5.92
CA GLY A 172 8.83 -10.38 4.97
C GLY A 172 9.50 -11.60 5.58
N ASP A 173 10.31 -12.27 4.78
CA ASP A 173 11.17 -13.38 5.22
C ASP A 173 12.55 -12.90 5.72
N PHE A 174 12.89 -11.62 5.49
CA PHE A 174 14.13 -10.96 5.93
C PHE A 174 15.43 -11.64 5.45
N ARG A 175 15.35 -12.49 4.42
CA ARG A 175 16.48 -13.30 3.95
C ARG A 175 16.61 -13.28 2.44
N SER A 176 15.50 -13.33 1.71
CA SER A 176 15.51 -13.43 0.26
C SER A 176 15.81 -12.08 -0.40
N GLU A 177 16.50 -12.11 -1.53
CA GLU A 177 16.85 -10.92 -2.31
C GLU A 177 16.52 -11.14 -3.78
N VAL A 178 16.06 -10.07 -4.44
CA VAL A 178 15.82 -10.10 -5.88
C VAL A 178 17.18 -10.04 -6.58
N THR A 179 17.44 -11.01 -7.45
CA THR A 179 18.67 -11.11 -8.23
C THR A 179 18.32 -11.42 -9.68
N GLU A 180 19.33 -11.48 -10.55
CA GLU A 180 19.16 -11.91 -11.95
C GLU A 180 18.59 -13.32 -12.10
N LYS A 181 18.60 -14.15 -11.05
CA LYS A 181 18.10 -15.53 -11.08
C LYS A 181 16.89 -15.75 -10.16
N VAL A 182 16.60 -14.79 -9.27
CA VAL A 182 15.56 -14.92 -8.26
C VAL A 182 14.66 -13.70 -8.35
N TYR A 183 13.44 -13.91 -8.83
CA TYR A 183 12.46 -12.85 -9.05
C TYR A 183 11.37 -12.85 -7.97
N PRO A 184 10.71 -11.71 -7.72
CA PRO A 184 9.51 -11.68 -6.90
C PRO A 184 8.33 -12.25 -7.69
N TYR A 185 7.63 -13.22 -7.10
CA TYR A 185 6.43 -13.82 -7.70
C TYR A 185 5.16 -13.39 -6.98
N SER A 186 4.03 -13.45 -7.70
CA SER A 186 2.72 -12.97 -7.25
C SER A 186 2.29 -13.48 -5.87
N PRO A 187 2.43 -14.78 -5.50
CA PRO A 187 1.94 -15.24 -4.20
C PRO A 187 2.63 -14.58 -3.01
N LYS A 188 3.96 -14.59 -2.97
CA LYS A 188 4.74 -13.95 -1.88
C LYS A 188 4.53 -12.44 -1.87
N THR A 189 4.45 -11.82 -3.04
CA THR A 189 4.15 -10.38 -3.19
C THR A 189 2.79 -10.05 -2.55
N ASN A 190 1.74 -10.79 -2.90
CA ASN A 190 0.40 -10.57 -2.37
C ASN A 190 0.31 -10.84 -0.86
N ILE A 191 1.00 -11.85 -0.35
CA ILE A 191 1.00 -12.15 1.09
C ILE A 191 1.66 -11.02 1.89
N ALA A 192 2.79 -10.50 1.41
CA ALA A 192 3.43 -9.35 2.05
C ALA A 192 2.55 -8.10 1.99
N ALA A 193 1.95 -7.81 0.82
CA ALA A 193 1.02 -6.69 0.66
C ALA A 193 -0.24 -6.80 1.56
N ALA A 194 -0.81 -8.01 1.66
CA ALA A 194 -1.96 -8.29 2.52
C ALA A 194 -1.60 -8.11 4.01
N LYS A 195 -0.41 -8.56 4.44
CA LYS A 195 0.08 -8.33 5.80
C LYS A 195 0.31 -6.85 6.09
N GLN A 196 0.80 -6.07 5.13
CA GLN A 196 0.90 -4.61 5.32
C GLN A 196 -0.47 -3.97 5.52
N ALA A 197 -1.44 -4.33 4.67
CA ALA A 197 -2.80 -3.84 4.77
C ALA A 197 -3.47 -4.23 6.09
N ASP A 198 -3.30 -5.48 6.53
CA ASP A 198 -3.85 -6.00 7.79
C ASP A 198 -3.32 -5.25 9.01
N ILE A 199 -2.01 -4.97 9.07
CA ILE A 199 -1.42 -4.19 10.16
C ILE A 199 -2.06 -2.80 10.26
N ILE A 200 -2.19 -2.09 9.13
CA ILE A 200 -2.80 -0.76 9.09
C ILE A 200 -4.28 -0.84 9.45
N PHE A 201 -5.02 -1.79 8.88
CA PHE A 201 -6.42 -1.98 9.17
C PHE A 201 -6.67 -2.27 10.65
N HIS A 202 -5.92 -3.21 11.22
CA HIS A 202 -6.02 -3.55 12.64
C HIS A 202 -5.67 -2.35 13.54
N TYR A 203 -4.69 -1.52 13.16
CA TYR A 203 -4.29 -0.35 13.93
C TYR A 203 -5.40 0.71 14.00
N PHE A 204 -6.06 1.03 12.88
CA PHE A 204 -7.03 2.13 12.81
C PHE A 204 -8.50 1.72 13.00
N LYS A 205 -8.82 0.42 12.89
CA LYS A 205 -10.19 -0.08 13.07
C LYS A 205 -10.62 -0.09 14.54
N GLN A 206 -9.69 -0.40 15.45
CA GLN A 206 -9.89 -0.32 16.91
C GLN A 206 -10.42 1.05 17.28
#